data_AF-A0A091RAX4-F1
#
_entry.id   AF-A0A091RAX4-F1
#
_cell.length_a   1.000
_cell.length_b   1.000
_cell.length_c   1.000
_cell.angle_alpha   90.00
_cell.angle_beta   90.00
_cell.angle_gamma   90.00
#
_symmetry.space_group_name_H-M   'P 1'
#
loop_
_entity.id
_entity.type
_entity.pdbx_description
1 polymer ?
#
loop_
_entity_poly.entity_id
_entity_poly.type
_entity_poly.pdbx_seq_one_letter_code
_entity_poly.pdbx_strand_id
1 'polypeptide(L)'
;LYLSDLQLMESRVVFCLPNSPVGQERHVISLGLSGESWVCPVLALQSYVTLRSQLEGPLFMHSDNRTVTKREFLTVLRSALQLLGLCPKQYGVHSFWLGTAVTA
;
A
#
# COMPACT_ATOMS: atom_id res chain seq x y z
N LEU A 1 -2.66 -1.04 9.89
CA LEU A 1 -1.66 -0.24 9.15
C LEU A 1 -1.93 1.23 9.42
N TYR A 2 -1.20 1.77 10.36
CA TYR A 2 -1.22 3.16 10.77
C TYR A 2 0.03 3.87 10.26
N LEU A 3 0.01 5.21 10.28
CA LEU A 3 1.19 6.01 9.96
C LEU A 3 2.35 5.71 10.91
N SER A 4 2.06 5.40 12.18
CA SER A 4 3.05 4.98 13.17
C SER A 4 3.78 3.69 12.80
N ASP A 5 3.18 2.85 11.96
CA ASP A 5 3.78 1.59 11.52
C ASP A 5 4.80 1.83 10.39
N LEU A 6 4.80 3.02 9.76
CA LEU A 6 5.62 3.38 8.60
C LEU A 6 6.93 4.04 9.02
N GLN A 7 8.05 3.50 8.55
CA GLN A 7 9.36 4.14 8.58
C GLN A 7 9.83 4.39 7.15
N LEU A 8 9.93 5.67 6.79
CA LEU A 8 10.29 6.12 5.46
C LEU A 8 11.76 6.55 5.44
N MET A 9 12.57 5.91 4.61
CA MET A 9 13.97 6.27 4.37
C MET A 9 14.15 6.73 2.91
N GLU A 10 15.36 7.16 2.54
CA GLU A 10 15.65 7.63 1.18
C GLU A 10 15.47 6.52 0.13
N SER A 11 15.93 5.31 0.44
CA SER A 11 15.99 4.18 -0.50
C SER A 11 15.09 2.99 -0.13
N ARG A 12 14.36 3.08 0.98
CA ARG A 12 13.52 1.98 1.45
C ARG A 12 12.36 2.46 2.29
N VAL A 13 11.32 1.64 2.33
CA VAL A 13 10.20 1.78 3.26
C VAL A 13 10.12 0.55 4.12
N VAL A 14 9.93 0.73 5.42
CA VAL A 14 9.74 -0.35 6.37
C VAL A 14 8.40 -0.19 7.07
N PHE A 15 7.61 -1.26 7.10
CA PHE A 15 6.40 -1.37 7.89
C PHE A 15 6.63 -2.30 9.08
N CYS A 16 6.47 -1.78 10.29
CA CYS A 16 6.54 -2.55 11.52
C CYS A 16 5.12 -2.81 12.01
N LEU A 17 4.60 -4.01 11.72
CA LEU A 17 3.23 -4.36 12.07
C LEU A 17 3.17 -4.96 13.49
N PRO A 18 2.27 -4.47 14.35
CA PRO A 18 1.99 -5.14 15.61
C PRO A 18 1.34 -6.50 15.34
N ASN A 19 1.64 -7.48 16.19
CA ASN A 19 1.17 -8.84 16.00
C ASN A 19 -0.30 -9.04 16.29
N SER A 20 -0.85 -10.03 15.58
CA SER A 20 -2.00 -10.79 16.04
C SER A 20 -1.71 -11.43 17.41
N PRO A 21 -2.67 -11.52 18.35
CA PRO A 21 -2.46 -11.98 19.73
C PRO A 21 -1.90 -13.41 19.94
N VAL A 22 -1.49 -14.12 18.87
CA VAL A 22 -1.04 -15.53 18.89
C VAL A 22 0.49 -15.68 18.70
N GLY A 23 1.26 -14.61 18.57
CA GLY A 23 2.73 -14.69 18.49
C GLY A 23 3.42 -13.38 18.85
N GLN A 24 4.61 -13.44 19.46
CA GLN A 24 5.33 -12.26 19.99
C GLN A 24 6.34 -11.58 19.03
N GLU A 25 6.53 -12.09 17.80
CA GLU A 25 7.49 -11.51 16.84
C GLU A 25 6.90 -10.47 15.88
N ARG A 26 7.25 -9.18 16.02
CA ARG A 26 6.75 -8.11 15.13
C ARG A 26 7.02 -8.44 13.66
N HIS A 27 5.98 -8.45 12.84
CA HIS A 27 6.14 -8.62 11.39
C HIS A 27 6.69 -7.35 10.74
N VAL A 28 7.84 -7.48 10.08
CA VAL A 28 8.48 -6.38 9.36
C VAL A 28 8.36 -6.62 7.86
N ILE A 29 7.76 -5.67 7.14
CA ILE A 29 7.70 -5.66 5.68
C ILE A 29 8.65 -4.57 5.18
N SER A 30 9.58 -4.90 4.29
CA SER A 30 10.52 -3.94 3.71
C SER A 30 10.32 -3.85 2.20
N LEU A 31 10.15 -2.63 1.69
CA LEU A 31 10.05 -2.33 0.26
C LEU A 31 11.28 -1.51 -0.16
N GLY A 32 11.94 -1.92 -1.24
CA GLY A 32 13.10 -1.22 -1.81
C GLY A 32 12.72 -0.34 -3.01
N LEU A 33 13.71 0.38 -3.53
CA LEU A 33 13.60 1.07 -4.81
C LEU A 33 13.26 0.08 -5.94
N SER A 34 12.53 0.58 -6.94
CA SER A 34 12.32 -0.13 -8.21
C SER A 34 13.21 0.50 -9.27
N GLY A 35 13.63 -0.28 -10.27
CA GLY A 35 14.37 0.24 -11.43
C GLY A 35 13.56 1.28 -12.21
N GLU A 36 12.24 1.11 -12.22
CA GLU A 36 11.29 2.02 -12.86
C GLU A 36 10.61 2.92 -11.82
N SER A 37 10.82 4.24 -11.96
CA SER A 37 10.31 5.24 -11.01
C SER A 37 8.78 5.27 -10.90
N TRP A 38 8.06 5.01 -12.01
CA TRP A 38 6.59 5.07 -12.08
C TRP A 38 5.86 3.94 -11.36
N VAL A 39 6.56 2.83 -11.03
CA VAL A 39 6.04 1.74 -10.19
C VAL A 39 6.79 1.63 -8.85
N CYS A 40 7.71 2.55 -8.55
CA CYS A 40 8.53 2.44 -7.35
C CYS A 40 7.69 2.69 -6.08
N PRO A 41 7.60 1.71 -5.16
CA PRO A 41 6.80 1.85 -3.95
C PRO A 41 7.36 2.91 -2.98
N VAL A 42 8.69 3.08 -2.94
CA VAL A 42 9.35 4.11 -2.11
C VAL A 42 8.94 5.50 -2.57
N LEU A 43 9.07 5.79 -3.87
CA LEU A 43 8.70 7.09 -4.43
C LEU A 43 7.19 7.36 -4.34
N ALA A 44 6.37 6.33 -4.55
CA ALA A 44 4.91 6.44 -4.40
C ALA A 44 4.51 6.79 -2.97
N LEU A 45 5.12 6.14 -1.96
CA LEU A 45 4.84 6.41 -0.56
C LEU A 45 5.40 7.76 -0.09
N GLN A 46 6.61 8.15 -0.53
CA GLN A 46 7.14 9.50 -0.28
C GLN A 46 6.18 10.57 -0.82
N SER A 47 5.79 10.46 -2.10
CA SER A 47 4.85 11.39 -2.73
C SER A 47 3.52 11.43 -1.98
N TYR A 48 2.98 10.27 -1.62
CA TYR A 48 1.72 10.18 -0.90
C TYR A 48 1.80 10.86 0.49
N VAL A 49 2.82 10.54 1.30
CA VAL A 49 2.98 11.08 2.66
C VAL A 49 3.20 12.60 2.65
N THR A 50 3.85 13.15 1.62
CA THR A 50 4.02 14.61 1.49
C THR A 50 2.72 15.36 1.24
N LEU A 51 1.76 14.75 0.53
CA LEU A 51 0.47 15.36 0.19
C LEU A 51 -0.61 15.07 1.24
N ARG A 52 -0.47 13.96 1.95
CA ARG A 52 -1.37 13.55 3.02
C ARG A 52 -1.31 14.54 4.19
N SER A 53 -2.43 14.65 4.91
CA SER A 53 -2.49 15.28 6.23
C SER A 53 -1.54 14.62 7.23
N GLN A 54 -0.80 15.43 8.00
CA GLN A 54 0.16 14.97 9.01
C GLN A 54 -0.51 14.42 10.30
N LEU A 55 -1.85 14.27 10.29
CA LEU A 55 -2.58 13.65 11.38
C LEU A 55 -2.19 12.18 11.54
N GLU A 56 -2.06 11.76 12.79
CA GLU A 56 -1.90 10.36 13.17
C GLU A 56 -3.19 9.58 12.84
N GLY A 57 -3.06 8.27 12.63
CA GLY A 57 -4.17 7.42 12.20
C GLY A 57 -3.83 6.47 11.04
N PRO A 58 -4.86 5.94 10.35
CA PRO A 58 -4.69 4.99 9.24
C PRO A 58 -3.72 5.51 8.17
N LEU A 59 -2.92 4.62 7.57
CA LEU A 59 -1.94 5.05 6.56
C LEU A 59 -2.59 5.61 5.30
N PHE A 60 -3.68 5.00 4.83
CA PHE A 60 -4.36 5.43 3.62
C PHE A 60 -5.63 6.19 3.99
N MET A 61 -5.62 7.49 3.74
CA MET A 61 -6.72 8.42 3.97
C MET A 61 -7.00 9.26 2.73
N HIS A 62 -8.24 9.68 2.60
CA HIS A 62 -8.69 10.72 1.68
C HIS A 62 -8.22 12.10 2.17
N SER A 63 -8.30 13.13 1.32
CA SER A 63 -7.91 14.51 1.66
C SER A 63 -8.74 15.12 2.80
N ASP A 64 -9.92 14.57 3.07
CA ASP A 64 -10.79 14.96 4.18
C ASP A 64 -10.54 14.17 5.48
N ASN A 65 -9.40 13.47 5.56
CA ASN A 65 -8.97 12.65 6.70
C ASN A 65 -9.82 11.40 6.98
N ARG A 66 -10.72 11.00 6.07
CA ARG A 66 -11.41 9.71 6.20
C ARG A 66 -10.53 8.56 5.73
N THR A 67 -10.54 7.44 6.44
CA THR A 67 -9.80 6.24 6.04
C THR A 67 -10.29 5.72 4.68
N VAL A 68 -9.36 5.32 3.82
CA VAL A 68 -9.69 4.62 2.58
C VAL A 68 -10.15 3.22 2.93
N THR A 69 -11.34 2.84 2.47
CA THR A 69 -11.90 1.52 2.68
C THR A 69 -11.49 0.57 1.55
N LYS A 70 -11.54 -0.75 1.82
CA LYS A 70 -11.36 -1.78 0.80
C LYS A 70 -12.28 -1.60 -0.40
N ARG A 71 -13.54 -1.19 -0.17
CA ARG A 71 -14.53 -0.99 -1.24
C ARG A 71 -14.12 0.16 -2.15
N GLU A 72 -13.70 1.29 -1.59
CA GLU A 72 -13.26 2.46 -2.36
C GLU A 72 -12.01 2.16 -3.17
N PHE A 73 -11.01 1.52 -2.55
CA PHE A 73 -9.80 1.07 -3.26
C PHE A 73 -10.16 0.16 -4.45
N LEU A 74 -11.03 -0.84 -4.23
CA LEU A 74 -11.44 -1.74 -5.30
C LEU A 74 -12.23 -1.03 -6.41
N THR A 75 -13.01 0.00 -6.09
CA THR A 75 -13.68 0.81 -7.10
C THR A 75 -12.66 1.49 -8.02
N VAL A 76 -11.65 2.17 -7.45
CA VAL A 76 -10.60 2.85 -8.23
C VAL A 76 -9.79 1.84 -9.06
N LEU A 77 -9.39 0.72 -8.46
CA LEU A 77 -8.67 -0.35 -9.15
C LEU A 77 -9.47 -0.87 -10.36
N ARG A 78 -10.75 -1.15 -10.18
CA ARG A 78 -11.60 -1.68 -11.27
C ARG A 78 -11.76 -0.67 -12.39
N SER A 79 -11.93 0.61 -12.08
CA SER A 79 -11.97 1.67 -13.10
C SER A 79 -10.66 1.76 -13.86
N ALA A 80 -9.50 1.69 -13.19
CA ALA A 80 -8.20 1.69 -13.85
C ALA A 80 -8.00 0.48 -14.77
N LEU A 81 -8.39 -0.72 -14.32
CA LEU A 81 -8.34 -1.93 -15.15
C LEU A 81 -9.22 -1.81 -16.41
N GLN A 82 -10.41 -1.24 -16.29
CA GLN A 82 -11.30 -1.01 -17.45
C GLN A 82 -10.67 -0.05 -18.46
N LEU A 83 -10.03 1.03 -18.00
CA LEU A 83 -9.33 1.99 -18.87
C LEU A 83 -8.17 1.33 -19.62
N LEU A 84 -7.55 0.30 -19.04
CA LEU A 84 -6.50 -0.51 -19.67
C LEU A 84 -7.07 -1.64 -20.55
N GLY A 85 -8.40 -1.74 -20.72
CA GLY A 85 -9.05 -2.81 -21.49
C GLY A 85 -9.06 -4.17 -20.79
N LEU A 86 -8.73 -4.24 -19.50
CA LEU A 86 -8.68 -5.47 -18.72
C LEU A 86 -10.03 -5.78 -18.07
N CYS A 87 -10.35 -7.08 -17.91
CA CYS A 87 -11.60 -7.52 -17.29
C CYS A 87 -11.50 -7.48 -15.75
N PRO A 88 -12.17 -6.55 -15.04
CA PRO A 88 -11.94 -6.37 -13.60
C PRO A 88 -12.45 -7.55 -12.74
N LYS A 89 -13.32 -8.40 -13.29
CA LYS A 89 -13.80 -9.61 -12.60
C LYS A 89 -12.70 -10.66 -12.38
N GLN A 90 -11.62 -10.57 -13.15
CA GLN A 90 -10.46 -11.46 -13.04
C GLN A 90 -9.44 -10.98 -12.00
N TYR A 91 -9.60 -9.76 -11.47
CA TYR A 91 -8.68 -9.15 -10.53
C TYR A 91 -9.37 -8.93 -9.19
N GLY A 92 -8.74 -9.44 -8.14
CA GLY A 92 -9.21 -9.30 -6.76
C GLY A 92 -8.05 -9.08 -5.82
N VAL A 93 -8.35 -9.05 -4.53
CA VAL A 93 -7.30 -8.95 -3.50
C VAL A 93 -6.28 -10.09 -3.64
N HIS A 94 -6.74 -11.30 -3.97
CA HIS A 94 -5.88 -12.47 -4.20
C HIS A 94 -4.86 -12.28 -5.33
N SER A 95 -5.15 -11.43 -6.33
CA SER A 95 -4.21 -11.13 -7.42
C SER A 95 -2.94 -10.43 -6.90
N PHE A 96 -3.05 -9.61 -5.85
CA PHE A 96 -1.90 -8.97 -5.21
C PHE A 96 -1.04 -9.98 -4.45
N TRP A 97 -1.67 -10.91 -3.70
CA TRP A 97 -0.96 -11.97 -2.98
C TRP A 97 -0.24 -12.93 -3.93
N LEU A 98 -0.91 -13.38 -5.00
CA LEU A 98 -0.29 -14.22 -6.03
C LEU A 98 0.86 -13.49 -6.73
N GLY A 99 0.70 -12.20 -7.03
CA GLY A 99 1.77 -11.38 -7.59
C GLY A 99 3.04 -11.42 -6.73
N THR A 100 2.89 -11.27 -5.40
CA THR A 100 4.03 -11.36 -4.48
C THR A 100 4.69 -12.74 -4.46
N ALA A 101 3.93 -13.82 -4.65
CA ALA A 101 4.49 -15.18 -4.65
C ALA A 101 5.24 -15.52 -5.95
N VAL A 102 4.88 -14.89 -7.07
CA VAL A 102 5.42 -15.20 -8.40
C VAL A 102 6.63 -14.32 -8.75
N THR A 103 6.75 -13.13 -8.16
CA THR A 103 7.84 -12.17 -8.43
C THR A 103 8.88 -12.06 -7.32
N ALA A 104 8.81 -12.92 -6.29
CA ALA A 104 9.79 -12.98 -5.19
C ALA A 104 11.09 -13.67 -5.59
#